data_AF-A0A949XYB3-F1
#
_entry.id   AF-A0A949XYB3-F1
#
_cell.length_a   1.000
_cell.length_b   1.000
_cell.length_c   1.000
_cell.angle_alpha   90.00
_cell.angle_beta   90.00
_cell.angle_gamma   90.00
#
_symmetry.space_group_name_H-M   'P 1'
#
loop_
_entity.id
_entity.type
_entity.pdbx_description
1 polymer ?
#
loop_
_entity_poly.entity_id
_entity_poly.type
_entity_poly.pdbx_seq_one_letter_code
_entity_poly.pdbx_strand_id
1 'polypeptide(L)' 'GTPPDLTRLDAEGDPFHKVDFRSVYAGVLRDWLNADAGRVLDGQFEPLALV' A
#
# COMPACT_ATOMS: atom_id res chain seq x y z
N GLY A 1 -1.66 14.44 1.10
CA GLY A 1 -0.79 13.50 0.37
C GLY A 1 0.20 14.28 -0.47
N THR A 2 1.36 13.70 -0.77
CA THR A 2 2.36 14.30 -1.67
C THR A 2 1.87 14.18 -3.12
N PRO A 3 1.86 15.27 -3.91
CA PRO A 3 1.50 15.19 -5.32
C PRO A 3 2.37 14.17 -6.08
N PRO A 4 1.79 13.47 -7.08
CA PRO A 4 2.58 12.62 -7.98
C PRO A 4 3.60 13.46 -8.75
N ASP A 5 4.73 12.84 -9.10
CA ASP A 5 5.71 13.46 -9.97
C ASP A 5 5.32 13.18 -11.43
N LEU A 6 4.85 14.21 -12.14
CA LEU A 6 4.39 14.07 -13.52
C LEU A 6 5.54 14.10 -14.54
N THR A 7 6.78 14.33 -14.09
CA THR A 7 7.97 14.31 -14.95
C THR A 7 8.61 12.92 -15.02
N ARG A 8 8.17 12.00 -14.16
CA ARG A 8 8.66 10.62 -14.08
C ARG A 8 7.50 9.65 -14.09
N LEU A 9 7.22 9.14 -15.28
CA LEU A 9 6.13 8.21 -15.57
C LEU A 9 6.68 6.83 -15.91
N ASP A 10 5.86 5.80 -15.74
CA ASP A 10 6.19 4.45 -16.21
C ASP A 10 6.04 4.32 -17.73
N ALA A 11 6.15 3.09 -18.24
CA ALA A 11 6.08 2.82 -19.68
C ALA A 11 4.70 3.11 -20.29
N GLU A 12 3.65 3.15 -19.47
CA GLU A 12 2.26 3.39 -19.86
C GLU A 12 1.87 4.87 -19.72
N GLY A 13 2.77 5.68 -19.14
CA GLY A 13 2.54 7.11 -18.92
C GLY A 13 1.87 7.41 -17.58
N ASP A 14 1.78 6.42 -16.69
CA ASP A 14 1.17 6.60 -15.38
C ASP A 14 2.20 7.05 -14.33
N PRO A 15 1.80 7.85 -13.33
CA PRO A 15 2.68 8.19 -12.23
C PRO A 15 2.95 6.99 -11.32
N PHE A 16 4.23 6.77 -10.99
CA PHE A 16 4.61 5.73 -10.04
C PHE A 16 3.94 5.91 -8.67
N HIS A 17 3.42 4.81 -8.12
CA HIS A 17 2.92 4.77 -6.76
C HIS A 17 4.06 4.99 -5.75
N LYS A 18 3.88 5.96 -4.85
CA LYS A 18 4.87 6.29 -3.80
C LYS A 18 4.66 5.51 -2.50
N VAL A 19 3.52 4.84 -2.37
CA VAL A 19 3.13 4.05 -1.20
C VAL A 19 2.79 2.65 -1.69
N ASP A 20 3.28 1.63 -1.00
CA ASP A 20 2.86 0.26 -1.26
C ASP A 20 1.43 0.05 -0.73
N PHE A 21 0.48 -0.14 -1.64
CA PHE A 21 -0.92 -0.38 -1.27
C PHE A 21 -1.10 -1.63 -0.40
N ARG A 22 -0.21 -2.62 -0.52
CA ARG A 22 -0.27 -3.85 0.29
C ARG A 22 0.03 -3.56 1.76
N SER A 23 0.93 -2.61 2.04
CA SER A 23 1.17 -2.12 3.40
C SER A 23 -0.06 -1.42 3.99
N VAL A 24 -0.82 -0.69 3.17
CA VAL A 24 -2.08 -0.06 3.60
C VAL A 24 -3.11 -1.14 3.95
N TYR A 25 -3.31 -2.12 3.08
CA TYR A 25 -4.25 -3.22 3.34
C TYR A 25 -3.83 -4.07 4.53
N ALA A 26 -2.53 -4.34 4.71
CA ALA A 26 -2.04 -5.03 5.88
C ALA A 26 -2.37 -4.27 7.18
N GLY A 27 -2.27 -2.93 7.16
CA GLY A 27 -2.68 -2.07 8.27
C GLY A 27 -4.18 -2.19 8.57
N VAL A 28 -5.04 -2.03 7.56
CA VAL A 28 -6.50 -2.14 7.73
C VAL A 28 -6.91 -3.53 8.25
N LEU A 29 -6.37 -4.59 7.65
CA LEU A 29 -6.68 -5.97 8.03
C LEU A 29 -6.28 -6.23 9.49
N ARG A 30 -5.08 -5.80 9.90
CA ARG A 30 -4.57 -5.98 11.26
C ARG A 30 -5.32 -5.12 12.26
N ASP A 31 -5.38 -3.81 12.03
CA ASP A 31 -5.72 -2.82 13.06
C ASP A 31 -7.24 -2.58 13.17
N TRP A 32 -7.98 -2.72 12.07
CA TRP A 32 -9.43 -2.45 12.07
C TRP A 32 -10.25 -3.73 12.05
N LEU A 33 -9.80 -4.73 11.29
CA LEU A 33 -10.55 -5.96 11.08
C LEU A 33 -10.05 -7.14 11.92
N ASN A 34 -8.94 -6.97 12.65
CA ASN A 34 -8.30 -8.01 13.48
C ASN A 34 -8.13 -9.34 12.72
N ALA A 35 -7.75 -9.24 11.45
CA ALA A 35 -7.58 -10.35 10.52
C ALA A 35 -6.09 -10.61 10.23
N ASP A 36 -5.76 -11.86 9.90
CA ASP A 36 -4.41 -12.24 9.45
C ASP A 36 -4.14 -11.69 8.04
N ALA A 37 -3.47 -10.55 7.98
CA ALA A 37 -3.09 -9.90 6.73
C ALA A 37 -2.22 -10.79 5.84
N GLY A 38 -1.36 -11.61 6.44
CA GLY A 38 -0.45 -12.50 5.73
C GLY A 38 -1.19 -13.56 4.92
N ARG A 39 -2.24 -14.13 5.52
CA ARG A 39 -3.09 -15.13 4.89
C ARG A 39 -3.97 -14.55 3.78
N VAL A 40 -4.44 -13.31 3.94
CA VAL A 40 -5.32 -12.64 2.96
C VAL A 40 -4.54 -12.12 1.76
N LEU A 41 -3.35 -11.57 1.99
CA LEU A 41 -2.53 -10.95 0.94
C LEU A 41 -1.54 -11.91 0.28
N ASP A 42 -1.52 -13.18 0.70
CA ASP A 42 -0.57 -14.21 0.24
C ASP A 42 0.90 -13.75 0.33
N GLY A 43 1.23 -13.09 1.44
CA GLY A 43 2.55 -12.49 1.64
C GLY A 43 2.63 -11.62 2.90
N GLN A 44 3.84 -11.43 3.40
CA GLN A 44 4.09 -10.56 4.56
C GLN A 44 4.45 -9.15 4.09
N PHE A 45 3.65 -8.17 4.49
CA PHE A 45 3.85 -6.76 4.16
C PHE A 45 3.88 -5.96 5.45
N GLU A 46 4.87 -5.07 5.57
CA GLU A 46 4.97 -4.18 6.73
C GLU A 46 3.72 -3.30 6.79
N PRO A 47 2.88 -3.39 7.84
CA PRO A 47 1.64 -2.65 7.88
C PRO A 47 1.91 -1.16 8.08
N LEU A 48 1.31 -0.33 7.22
CA LEU A 48 1.37 1.10 7.41
C LEU A 48 0.60 1.48 8.68
N ALA A 49 1.20 2.23 9.59
CA ALA A 49 0.51 2.74 10.77
C ALA A 49 -0.61 3.70 10.35
N LEU A 50 -1.86 3.27 10.55
CA LEU A 50 -3.04 4.07 10.31
C LEU A 50 -3.47 4.69 11.65
N VAL A 51 -3.49 6.02 11.72
CA VAL A 51 -3.90 6.80 12.90
C VAL A 51 -5.41 7.01 12.96
#